data_AF-A0A0V0XV21-F1
#
_entry.id   AF-A0A0V0XV21-F1
#
_cell.length_a   1.000
_cell.length_b   1.000
_cell.length_c   1.000
_cell.angle_alpha   90.00
_cell.angle_beta   90.00
_cell.angle_gamma   90.00
#
_symmetry.space_group_name_H-M   'P 1'
#
loop_
_entity.id
_entity.type
_entity.pdbx_description
1 polymer ?
#
loop_
_entity_poly.entity_id
_entity_poly.type
_entity_poly.pdbx_seq_one_letter_code
_entity_poly.pdbx_strand_id
1 'polypeptide(L)'
;MGDAIYQFFLYKLDAVNSILEAYTRRISSALDLLHWIYHEPNQEQRYYILLSLHQSREVERSILQEKQLIIDILMALNPDFEGTP
;
A
#
# COMPACT_ATOMS: atom_id res chain seq x y z
N MET A 1 -24.09 6.36 -17.94
CA MET A 1 -23.10 7.10 -17.13
C MET A 1 -22.67 6.34 -15.88
N GLY A 2 -23.58 5.70 -15.12
CA GLY A 2 -23.21 4.91 -13.94
C GLY A 2 -22.20 3.78 -14.21
N ASP A 3 -22.33 3.08 -15.34
CA ASP A 3 -21.44 1.98 -15.72
C ASP A 3 -19.98 2.44 -15.97
N ALA A 4 -19.77 3.54 -16.72
CA ALA A 4 -18.42 4.03 -17.00
C ALA A 4 -17.69 4.55 -15.74
N ILE A 5 -18.42 5.20 -14.83
CA ILE A 5 -17.86 5.67 -13.55
C ILE A 5 -17.51 4.48 -12.67
N TYR A 6 -18.38 3.47 -12.60
CA TYR A 6 -18.13 2.24 -11.84
C TYR A 6 -16.89 1.48 -12.38
N GLN A 7 -16.79 1.28 -13.69
CA GLN A 7 -15.63 0.64 -14.32
C GLN A 7 -14.33 1.43 -14.09
N PHE A 8 -14.39 2.77 -14.08
CA PHE A 8 -13.23 3.59 -13.76
C PHE A 8 -12.72 3.34 -12.33
N PHE A 9 -13.63 3.27 -11.35
CA PHE A 9 -13.24 3.01 -9.96
C PHE A 9 -12.78 1.56 -9.72
N LEU A 10 -13.32 0.58 -10.45
CA LEU A 10 -12.78 -0.79 -10.45
C LEU A 10 -11.33 -0.82 -10.95
N TYR A 11 -11.07 -0.20 -12.10
CA TYR A 11 -9.70 -0.09 -12.63
C TYR A 11 -8.76 0.61 -11.64
N LYS A 12 -9.24 1.67 -10.98
CA LYS A 12 -8.47 2.40 -9.99
C LYS A 12 -8.19 1.54 -8.75
N LEU A 13 -9.14 0.72 -8.31
CA LEU A 13 -8.98 -0.20 -7.19
C LEU A 13 -7.88 -1.24 -7.50
N ASP A 14 -7.88 -1.81 -8.71
CA ASP A 14 -6.85 -2.76 -9.14
C ASP A 14 -5.46 -2.13 -9.16
N ALA A 15 -5.36 -0.90 -9.67
CA ALA A 15 -4.09 -0.16 -9.67
C ALA A 15 -3.58 0.10 -8.25
N VAL A 16 -4.47 0.52 -7.34
CA VAL A 16 -4.13 0.76 -5.93
C VAL A 16 -3.70 -0.52 -5.23
N ASN A 17 -4.39 -1.64 -5.46
CA ASN A 17 -4.00 -2.95 -4.92
C ASN A 17 -2.60 -3.38 -5.41
N SER A 18 -2.29 -3.19 -6.69
CA SER A 18 -0.97 -3.49 -7.26
C SER A 18 0.14 -2.64 -6.64
N ILE A 19 -0.11 -1.34 -6.45
CA ILE A 19 0.84 -0.44 -5.78
C ILE A 19 1.02 -0.86 -4.32
N LEU A 20 -0.06 -1.17 -3.61
CA LEU A 20 -0.01 -1.61 -2.22
C LEU A 20 0.85 -2.87 -2.06
N GLU A 21 0.64 -3.87 -2.92
CA GLU A 21 1.44 -5.11 -2.91
C GLU A 21 2.93 -4.82 -3.12
N ALA A 22 3.28 -3.93 -4.05
CA ALA A 22 4.67 -3.53 -4.28
C ALA A 22 5.29 -2.85 -3.05
N TYR A 23 4.53 -2.02 -2.33
CA TYR A 23 4.99 -1.36 -1.10
C TYR A 23 5.13 -2.35 0.05
N THR A 24 4.18 -3.27 0.24
CA THR A 24 4.27 -4.34 1.24
C THR A 24 5.53 -5.17 1.02
N ARG A 25 5.85 -5.55 -0.24
CA ARG A 25 7.10 -6.27 -0.55
C ARG A 25 8.35 -5.46 -0.20
N ARG A 26 8.38 -4.16 -0.53
CA ARG A 26 9.52 -3.28 -0.19
C ARG A 26 9.72 -3.14 1.32
N ILE A 27 8.65 -2.99 2.08
CA ILE A 27 8.68 -2.91 3.54
C ILE A 27 9.23 -4.22 4.11
N SER A 28 8.74 -5.36 3.65
CA SER A 28 9.23 -6.67 4.07
C SER A 28 10.73 -6.84 3.79
N SER A 29 11.20 -6.50 2.58
CA SER A 29 12.64 -6.56 2.26
C SER A 29 13.49 -5.64 3.15
N ALA A 30 13.00 -4.45 3.49
CA ALA A 30 13.70 -3.54 4.40
C ALA A 30 13.73 -4.07 5.84
N LEU A 31 12.67 -4.73 6.31
CA LEU A 31 12.64 -5.41 7.61
C LEU A 31 13.62 -6.58 7.65
N ASP A 32 13.70 -7.37 6.58
CA ASP A 32 14.66 -8.47 6.47
C ASP A 32 16.09 -7.94 6.56
N LEU A 33 16.43 -6.88 5.79
CA LEU A 33 17.74 -6.25 5.86
C LEU A 33 18.07 -5.71 7.26
N LEU A 34 17.09 -5.09 7.93
CA LEU A 34 17.26 -4.61 9.30
C LEU A 34 17.53 -5.76 10.28
N HIS A 35 16.88 -6.91 10.09
CA HIS A 35 17.09 -8.10 10.89
C HIS A 35 18.50 -8.67 10.69
N TRP A 36 18.98 -8.77 9.45
CA TRP A 36 20.31 -9.26 9.12
C TRP A 36 21.43 -8.39 9.72
N ILE A 37 21.28 -7.06 9.66
CA ILE A 37 22.31 -6.10 10.06
C ILE A 37 22.22 -5.81 11.58
N TYR A 38 21.30 -6.43 12.32
CA TYR A 38 21.10 -6.20 13.76
C TYR A 38 22.38 -6.43 14.59
N HIS A 39 23.25 -7.34 14.16
CA HIS A 39 24.51 -7.67 14.84
C HIS A 39 25.73 -6.90 14.30
N GLU A 40 25.57 -6.05 13.29
CA GLU A 40 26.67 -5.30 12.70
C GLU A 40 26.80 -3.88 13.31
N PRO A 41 28.04 -3.36 13.47
CA PRO A 41 28.27 -2.05 14.04
C PRO A 41 27.96 -0.88 13.08
N ASN A 42 27.44 -1.13 11.88
CA ASN A 42 27.22 -0.10 10.86
C ASN A 42 25.94 0.72 11.12
N GLN A 43 26.04 1.67 12.04
CA GLN A 43 24.94 2.55 12.44
C GLN A 43 24.38 3.39 11.29
N GLU A 44 25.21 3.77 10.33
CA GLU A 44 24.79 4.58 9.18
C GLU A 44 23.86 3.79 8.24
N GLN A 45 24.22 2.54 7.90
CA GLN A 45 23.36 1.66 7.11
C GLN A 45 22.02 1.41 7.81
N ARG A 46 22.06 1.14 9.12
CA ARG A 46 20.86 0.95 9.93
C ARG A 46 19.95 2.19 9.93
N TYR A 47 20.53 3.38 10.03
CA TYR A 47 19.79 4.64 9.96
C TYR A 47 19.06 4.79 8.61
N TYR A 48 19.74 4.56 7.48
CA TYR A 48 19.10 4.68 6.17
C TYR A 48 18.01 3.63 5.93
N ILE A 49 18.18 2.40 6.43
CA ILE A 49 17.12 1.38 6.35
C ILE A 49 15.90 1.79 7.18
N LEU A 50 16.09 2.28 8.41
CA LEU A 50 15.00 2.78 9.25
C LEU A 50 14.28 3.98 8.61
N LEU A 51 15.02 4.91 8.03
CA LEU A 51 14.46 6.06 7.32
C LEU A 51 13.62 5.61 6.12
N SER A 52 14.13 4.67 5.32
CA SER A 52 13.44 4.13 4.14
C SER A 52 12.18 3.36 4.54
N LEU A 53 12.23 2.61 5.64
CA LEU A 53 11.09 1.91 6.21
C LEU A 53 10.00 2.88 6.69
N HIS A 54 10.39 3.93 7.40
CA HIS A 54 9.47 4.96 7.86
C HIS A 54 8.75 5.63 6.69
N GLN A 55 9.50 6.06 5.67
CA GLN A 55 8.92 6.68 4.47
C GLN A 55 7.98 5.72 3.72
N SER A 56 8.37 4.45 3.60
CA SER A 56 7.54 3.44 2.92
C SER A 56 6.22 3.18 3.66
N ARG A 57 6.22 3.17 5.00
CA ARG A 57 5.00 3.01 5.82
C ARG A 57 4.06 4.20 5.71
N GLU A 58 4.57 5.42 5.63
CA GLU A 58 3.74 6.61 5.43
C GLU A 58 3.05 6.59 4.06
N VAL A 59 3.75 6.12 3.02
CA VAL A 59 3.16 5.93 1.70
C VAL A 59 2.14 4.77 1.71
N GLU A 60 2.45 3.64 2.34
CA GLU A 60 1.51 2.51 2.51
C GLU A 60 0.20 2.96 3.18
N ARG A 61 0.29 3.74 4.26
CA ARG A 61 -0.89 4.32 4.93
C ARG A 61 -1.72 5.17 3.97
N SER A 62 -1.06 6.00 3.15
CA SER A 62 -1.75 6.86 2.19
C SER A 62 -2.47 6.05 1.10
N ILE A 63 -1.85 4.97 0.62
CA ILE A 63 -2.44 4.04 -0.36
C ILE A 63 -3.64 3.32 0.24
N LEU A 64 -3.55 2.86 1.49
CA LEU A 64 -4.66 2.21 2.20
C LEU A 64 -5.86 3.15 2.37
N GLN A 65 -5.61 4.43 2.67
CA GLN A 65 -6.67 5.44 2.74
C GLN A 65 -7.33 5.64 1.37
N GLU A 66 -6.54 5.73 0.30
CA GLU A 66 -7.07 5.84 -1.06
C GLU A 66 -7.87 4.58 -1.47
N LYS A 67 -7.41 3.39 -1.11
CA LYS A 67 -8.14 2.13 -1.32
C LYS A 67 -9.51 2.19 -0.65
N GLN A 68 -9.57 2.60 0.61
CA GLN A 68 -10.83 2.68 1.34
C GLN A 68 -11.81 3.66 0.67
N LEU A 69 -11.33 4.84 0.27
CA LEU A 69 -12.16 5.83 -0.43
C LEU A 69 -12.74 5.28 -1.75
N ILE A 70 -11.95 4.51 -2.50
CA ILE A 70 -12.42 3.88 -3.74
C ILE A 70 -13.49 2.83 -3.43
N ILE A 71 -13.29 2.00 -2.40
CA ILE A 71 -14.26 0.99 -1.95
C ILE A 71 -15.57 1.67 -1.52
N ASP A 72 -15.50 2.76 -0.76
CA ASP A 72 -16.67 3.53 -0.31
C ASP A 72 -17.48 4.07 -1.50
N ILE A 73 -16.80 4.56 -2.55
CA ILE A 73 -17.44 5.02 -3.79
C ILE A 73 -18.08 3.84 -4.53
N LEU A 74 -17.39 2.71 -4.64
CA LEU A 74 -17.92 1.52 -5.31
C LEU A 74 -19.18 0.98 -4.62
N MET A 75 -19.19 0.94 -3.28
CA MET A 75 -20.38 0.56 -2.50
C MET A 75 -21.52 1.56 -2.66
N ALA A 76 -21.23 2.86 -2.77
CA ALA A 76 -22.25 3.87 -3.03
C ALA A 76 -22.86 3.77 -4.44
N LEU A 77 -22.07 3.33 -5.43
CA LEU A 77 -22.52 3.11 -6.80
C LEU A 77 -23.22 1.77 -6.98
N ASN A 78 -22.80 0.75 -6.24
CA ASN A 78 -23.37 -0.60 -6.24
C ASN A 78 -23.33 -1.20 -4.82
N PRO A 79 -24.47 -1.22 -4.10
CA PRO A 79 -24.54 -1.72 -2.73
C PRO A 79 -24.13 -3.19 -2.56
N ASP A 80 -24.21 -3.98 -3.63
CA ASP A 80 -23.82 -5.39 -3.64
C ASP A 80 -22.32 -5.61 -3.94
N PHE A 81 -21.53 -4.53 -3.96
CA PHE A 81 -20.09 -4.62 -4.14
C PHE A 81 -19.42 -5.31 -2.94
N GLU A 82 -19.10 -6.59 -3.10
CA GLU A 82 -18.22 -7.32 -2.18
C GLU A 82 -16.77 -6.92 -2.48
N GLY A 83 -16.31 -5.83 -1.86
CA GLY A 83 -14.91 -5.46 -1.89
C GLY A 83 -14.08 -6.58 -1.27
N THR A 84 -13.44 -7.42 -2.09
CA THR A 84 -12.51 -8.42 -1.58
C THR A 84 -11.38 -7.69 -0.82
N PRO A 85 -11.06 -8.13 0.41
CA PRO A 85 -10.01 -7.51 1.24
C PRO A 85 -8.66 -7.49 0.53
#